data_AF-A0A6P5YK01-F1
#
_entry.id   AF-A0A6P5YK01-F1
#
_cell.length_a   1.000
_cell.length_b   1.000
_cell.length_c   1.000
_cell.angle_alpha   90.00
_cell.angle_beta   90.00
_cell.angle_gamma   90.00
#
_symmetry.space_group_name_H-M   'P 1'
#
loop_
_entity.id
_entity.type
_entity.pdbx_description
1 polymer ?
#
loop_
_entity_poly.entity_id
_entity_poly.type
_entity_poly.pdbx_seq_one_letter_code
_entity_poly.pdbx_strand_id
1 'polypeptide(L)'
;MASTGMAPTSAGGKPTGNTAFVDTLPEEINEMKIKDEKVEKEMEATVVDGNGTETGHIIVTTIGGRNGQPKQTISYMAERVVGQGSFGIVFQAKCLESGETVAIKKVLQDKRYKNRELQTMRLLDHPNVVSLKHCFFSTTDKDELYLNLVLEYVPETVYRVAKHYSRANQRMPLIYVKLYTYQICRALAYIHGGVGVCHRDIKPQNLLVNPHTHQVKLCDFGSAKVLCLYCLSSIVL
;
A
#
# COMPACT_ATOMS: atom_id res chain seq x y z
N MET A 1 16.92 -74.82 -27.05
CA MET A 1 17.99 -74.00 -26.48
C MET A 1 17.43 -72.59 -26.29
N ALA A 2 17.61 -72.03 -25.08
CA ALA A 2 17.60 -70.61 -24.65
C ALA A 2 16.87 -69.55 -25.53
N SER A 3 16.12 -68.55 -25.04
CA SER A 3 15.84 -68.00 -23.71
C SER A 3 14.85 -66.83 -23.92
N THR A 4 13.93 -66.60 -22.96
CA THR A 4 13.31 -65.32 -22.48
C THR A 4 12.92 -64.20 -23.49
N GLY A 5 11.76 -63.55 -23.42
CA GLY A 5 10.95 -63.24 -22.24
C GLY A 5 9.60 -62.56 -22.54
N MET A 6 8.97 -62.14 -21.45
CA MET A 6 7.53 -61.94 -21.18
C MET A 6 6.84 -60.69 -21.76
N ALA A 7 5.58 -60.90 -22.16
CA ALA A 7 4.32 -60.22 -21.77
C ALA A 7 4.00 -58.75 -22.16
N PRO A 8 2.69 -58.37 -22.20
CA PRO A 8 2.14 -57.39 -23.15
C PRO A 8 1.51 -56.11 -22.55
N THR A 9 1.20 -55.17 -23.44
CA THR A 9 0.10 -54.14 -23.47
C THR A 9 -0.39 -53.45 -22.19
N SER A 10 -0.41 -52.11 -22.19
CA SER A 10 -1.65 -51.31 -22.10
C SER A 10 -1.39 -49.80 -22.22
N ALA A 11 -2.33 -49.11 -22.85
CA ALA A 11 -2.37 -47.67 -23.07
C ALA A 11 -2.72 -46.89 -21.78
N GLY A 12 -2.20 -45.67 -21.64
CA GLY A 12 -2.61 -44.76 -20.57
C GLY A 12 -1.87 -43.43 -20.54
N GLY A 13 -2.53 -42.38 -21.06
CA GLY A 13 -2.44 -40.98 -20.62
C GLY A 13 -1.06 -40.31 -20.44
N LYS A 14 -0.68 -39.44 -21.39
CA LYS A 14 0.29 -38.37 -21.12
C LYS A 14 -0.29 -37.39 -20.08
N PRO A 15 0.46 -36.99 -19.03
CA PRO A 15 0.05 -35.87 -18.20
C PRO A 15 0.35 -34.58 -18.96
N THR A 16 -0.69 -33.90 -19.44
CA THR A 16 -0.63 -32.51 -19.87
C THR A 16 -0.49 -31.63 -18.63
N GLY A 17 0.76 -31.40 -18.22
CA GLY A 17 1.09 -30.37 -17.24
C GLY A 17 0.81 -28.99 -17.85
N ASN A 18 -0.17 -28.28 -17.30
CA ASN A 18 -0.58 -26.96 -17.74
C ASN A 18 0.52 -25.94 -17.36
N THR A 19 1.54 -25.79 -18.20
CA THR A 19 2.63 -24.81 -18.05
C THR A 19 2.23 -23.39 -18.46
N ALA A 20 0.99 -23.17 -18.91
CA ALA A 20 0.54 -21.88 -19.43
C ALA A 20 0.24 -20.80 -18.35
N PHE A 21 0.36 -21.10 -17.05
CA PHE A 21 0.04 -20.13 -15.99
C PHE A 21 1.29 -19.39 -15.44
N VAL A 22 2.50 -19.83 -15.80
CA VAL A 22 3.74 -19.28 -15.23
C VAL A 22 4.47 -18.31 -16.17
N ASP A 23 4.10 -18.29 -17.45
CA ASP A 23 4.80 -17.51 -18.50
C ASP A 23 4.13 -16.16 -18.83
N THR A 24 2.94 -15.88 -18.30
CA THR A 24 2.18 -14.65 -18.59
C THR A 24 2.40 -13.50 -17.61
N LEU A 25 3.14 -13.72 -16.54
CA LEU A 25 3.44 -12.70 -15.52
C LEU A 25 4.23 -11.48 -16.04
N PRO A 26 5.15 -11.58 -17.02
CA PRO A 26 5.89 -10.42 -17.51
C PRO A 26 5.03 -9.44 -18.33
N GLU A 27 4.04 -9.93 -19.07
CA GLU A 27 3.25 -9.10 -19.99
C GLU A 27 2.22 -8.22 -19.25
N GLU A 28 1.61 -8.73 -18.18
CA GLU A 28 0.67 -7.97 -17.35
C GLU A 28 1.34 -6.87 -16.50
N ILE A 29 2.67 -6.88 -16.35
CA ILE A 29 3.43 -5.87 -15.61
C ILE A 29 3.64 -4.60 -16.46
N ASN A 30 3.70 -4.74 -17.79
CA ASN A 30 4.01 -3.64 -18.71
C ASN A 30 2.83 -2.71 -19.02
N GLU A 31 1.59 -3.12 -18.73
CA GLU A 31 0.41 -2.30 -19.01
C GLU A 31 0.02 -1.33 -17.89
N MET A 32 0.72 -1.37 -16.75
CA MET A 32 0.49 -0.45 -15.64
C MET A 32 1.17 0.91 -15.91
N LYS A 33 0.43 1.80 -16.58
CA LYS A 33 0.88 3.15 -16.93
C LYS A 33 1.30 3.97 -15.71
N ILE A 34 2.51 4.51 -15.77
CA ILE A 34 2.95 5.67 -14.99
C ILE A 34 2.10 6.85 -15.46
N LYS A 35 1.33 7.47 -14.58
CA LYS A 35 0.61 8.71 -14.89
C LYS A 35 1.59 9.88 -14.90
N ASP A 36 2.14 10.18 -16.06
CA ASP A 36 2.81 11.46 -16.34
C ASP A 36 1.77 12.56 -16.60
N GLU A 37 0.97 12.87 -15.57
CA GLU A 37 0.22 14.11 -15.56
C GLU A 37 1.01 15.14 -14.75
N LYS A 38 1.45 16.21 -15.42
CA LYS A 38 1.90 17.46 -14.79
C LYS A 38 0.78 18.02 -13.90
N VAL A 39 0.65 17.50 -12.69
CA VAL A 39 -0.22 18.07 -11.65
C VAL A 39 0.62 19.03 -10.81
N GLU A 40 1.09 20.10 -11.45
CA GLU A 40 1.48 21.33 -10.77
C GLU A 40 0.23 22.20 -10.65
N LYS A 41 -0.74 21.75 -9.87
CA LYS A 41 -1.67 22.68 -9.22
C LYS A 41 -1.32 22.66 -7.75
N GLU A 42 -0.72 23.76 -7.32
CA GLU A 42 -0.51 24.09 -5.92
C GLU A 42 -1.82 23.84 -5.19
N MET A 43 -1.82 22.79 -4.38
CA MET A 43 -2.91 22.50 -3.47
C MET A 43 -2.72 23.51 -2.34
N GLU A 44 -3.39 24.66 -2.45
CA GLU A 44 -3.43 25.64 -1.37
C GLU A 44 -3.75 24.92 -0.06
N ALA A 45 -2.93 25.18 0.95
CA ALA A 45 -3.11 24.62 2.27
C ALA A 45 -4.44 25.15 2.84
N THR A 46 -5.51 24.37 2.73
CA THR A 46 -6.72 24.61 3.50
C THR A 46 -6.41 24.30 4.95
N VAL A 47 -6.20 25.36 5.74
CA VAL A 47 -5.92 25.29 7.18
C VAL A 47 -7.22 24.91 7.88
N VAL A 48 -7.21 23.73 8.52
CA VAL A 48 -8.27 23.27 9.41
C VAL A 48 -7.74 23.39 10.83
N ASP A 49 -8.50 24.08 11.68
CA ASP A 49 -8.15 24.35 13.08
C ASP A 49 -8.55 23.15 13.96
N GLY A 50 -7.64 22.67 14.81
CA GLY A 50 -7.99 21.74 15.88
C GLY A 50 -6.98 20.62 16.20
N ASN A 51 -7.01 20.19 17.46
CA ASN A 51 -6.27 19.04 17.98
C ASN A 51 -6.95 17.71 17.55
N GLY A 52 -7.07 17.49 16.23
CA GLY A 52 -7.98 16.51 15.62
C GLY A 52 -7.58 15.03 15.69
N THR A 53 -7.11 14.56 16.85
CA THR A 53 -6.78 13.14 17.08
C THR A 53 -7.64 12.47 18.16
N GLU A 54 -8.56 13.20 18.80
CA GLU A 54 -9.48 12.64 19.78
C GLU A 54 -10.61 11.84 19.11
N THR A 55 -10.97 10.69 19.70
CA THR A 55 -12.09 9.87 19.21
C THR A 55 -13.37 10.69 19.18
N GLY A 56 -14.09 10.64 18.07
CA GLY A 56 -15.34 11.39 17.85
C GLY A 56 -15.13 12.80 17.29
N HIS A 57 -13.91 13.30 17.23
CA HIS A 57 -13.62 14.61 16.63
C HIS A 57 -13.88 14.58 15.11
N ILE A 58 -14.51 15.64 14.60
CA ILE A 58 -14.82 15.80 13.19
C ILE A 58 -13.79 16.74 12.55
N ILE A 59 -13.06 16.23 11.56
CA ILE A 59 -12.09 16.97 10.78
C ILE A 59 -12.75 17.37 9.47
N VAL A 60 -12.99 18.67 9.28
CA VAL A 60 -13.59 19.20 8.06
C VAL A 60 -12.49 19.75 7.16
N THR A 61 -12.36 19.24 5.95
CA THR A 61 -11.35 19.71 4.98
C THR A 61 -12.01 20.07 3.65
N THR A 62 -11.38 20.99 2.91
CA THR A 62 -11.82 21.33 1.55
C THR A 62 -10.83 20.78 0.55
N ILE A 63 -11.26 19.86 -0.28
CA ILE A 63 -10.45 19.31 -1.36
C ILE A 63 -10.64 20.18 -2.59
N GLY A 64 -9.53 20.69 -3.13
CA GLY A 64 -9.53 21.38 -4.41
C GLY A 64 -10.04 20.46 -5.52
N GLY A 65 -11.01 20.92 -6.31
CA GLY A 65 -11.54 20.11 -7.40
C GLY A 65 -10.48 19.80 -8.45
N ARG A 66 -10.37 18.53 -8.84
CA ARG A 66 -9.55 18.09 -9.98
C ARG A 66 -10.33 18.31 -11.27
N ASN A 67 -9.63 18.62 -12.35
CA ASN A 67 -10.18 18.66 -13.73
C ASN A 67 -11.41 19.58 -13.91
N GLY A 68 -11.46 20.72 -13.23
CA GLY A 68 -12.54 21.70 -13.35
C GLY A 68 -13.76 21.44 -12.47
N GLN A 69 -13.71 20.43 -11.59
CA GLN A 69 -14.76 20.22 -10.59
C GLN A 69 -14.74 21.30 -9.50
N PRO A 70 -15.89 21.58 -8.85
CA PRO A 70 -15.95 22.51 -7.72
C PRO A 70 -15.16 21.98 -6.52
N LYS A 71 -14.71 22.90 -5.66
CA LYS A 71 -14.16 22.54 -4.34
C LYS A 71 -15.20 21.74 -3.57
N GLN A 72 -14.79 20.63 -2.96
CA GLN A 72 -15.67 19.79 -2.15
C GLN A 72 -15.24 19.84 -0.69
N THR A 73 -16.19 20.10 0.20
CA THR A 73 -15.98 19.96 1.64
C THR A 73 -16.22 18.49 2.01
N ILE A 74 -15.25 17.88 2.70
CA ILE A 74 -15.30 16.51 3.18
C ILE A 74 -15.04 16.49 4.68
N SER A 75 -15.78 15.65 5.40
CA SER A 75 -15.77 15.56 6.84
C SER A 75 -15.37 14.15 7.28
N TYR A 76 -14.37 14.06 8.14
CA TYR A 76 -13.89 12.79 8.70
C TYR A 76 -14.16 12.73 10.19
N MET A 77 -14.89 11.70 10.63
CA MET A 77 -15.01 11.39 12.05
C MET A 77 -13.87 10.46 12.46
N ALA A 78 -12.98 10.93 13.33
CA ALA A 78 -11.90 10.11 13.89
C ALA A 78 -12.49 9.04 14.82
N GLU A 79 -12.17 7.76 14.58
CA GLU A 79 -12.74 6.65 15.35
C GLU A 79 -11.74 6.13 16.40
N ARG A 80 -10.52 5.81 15.99
CA ARG A 80 -9.50 5.27 16.89
C ARG A 80 -8.09 5.42 16.34
N VAL A 81 -7.10 5.53 17.23
CA VAL A 81 -5.69 5.40 16.86
C VAL A 81 -5.39 3.95 16.48
N VAL A 82 -4.79 3.74 15.31
CA VAL A 82 -4.39 2.41 14.79
C VAL A 82 -2.88 2.24 14.70
N GLY A 83 -2.12 3.34 14.78
CA GLY A 83 -0.67 3.31 14.82
C GLY A 83 -0.09 4.59 15.41
N GLN A 84 1.01 4.46 16.15
CA GLN A 84 1.78 5.57 16.67
C GLN A 84 3.27 5.23 16.50
N GLY A 85 4.04 6.16 15.94
CA GLY A 85 5.46 5.96 15.70
C GLY A 85 6.22 7.27 15.64
N SER A 86 7.52 7.18 15.33
CA SER A 86 8.41 8.34 15.22
C SER A 86 7.95 9.38 14.20
N PHE A 87 7.19 8.97 13.19
CA PHE A 87 6.73 9.82 12.09
C PHE A 87 5.40 10.51 12.36
N GLY A 88 4.68 10.13 13.42
CA GLY A 88 3.38 10.70 13.77
C GLY A 88 2.36 9.65 14.19
N ILE A 89 1.08 10.00 14.01
CA ILE A 89 -0.06 9.22 14.46
C ILE A 89 -0.89 8.81 13.24
N VAL A 90 -1.32 7.55 13.23
CA VAL A 90 -2.28 7.02 12.26
C VAL A 90 -3.56 6.70 13.00
N PHE A 91 -4.68 7.27 12.56
CA PHE A 91 -5.99 6.95 13.08
C PHE A 91 -6.91 6.47 11.97
N GLN A 92 -7.80 5.55 12.33
CA GLN A 92 -8.94 5.19 11.52
C GLN A 92 -9.98 6.29 11.63
N ALA A 93 -10.57 6.66 10.50
CA ALA A 93 -11.66 7.62 10.44
C ALA A 93 -12.73 7.15 9.46
N LYS A 94 -13.92 7.70 9.59
CA LYS A 94 -15.02 7.50 8.65
C LYS A 94 -15.30 8.79 7.89
N CYS A 95 -15.25 8.71 6.56
CA CYS A 95 -15.75 9.77 5.68
C CYS A 95 -17.28 9.85 5.84
N LEU A 96 -17.80 11.02 6.23
CA LEU A 96 -19.24 11.16 6.50
C LEU A 96 -20.06 11.24 5.23
N GLU A 97 -19.49 11.75 4.15
CA GLU A 97 -20.14 11.93 2.86
C GLU A 97 -20.27 10.61 2.09
N SER A 98 -19.24 9.77 2.12
CA SER A 98 -19.26 8.46 1.42
C SER A 98 -19.54 7.27 2.33
N GLY A 99 -19.50 7.45 3.65
CA GLY A 99 -19.56 6.36 4.63
C GLY A 99 -18.32 5.47 4.67
N GLU A 100 -17.29 5.78 3.86
CA GLU A 100 -16.12 4.94 3.69
C GLU A 100 -15.13 5.08 4.85
N THR A 101 -14.60 3.96 5.34
CA THR A 101 -13.52 3.94 6.31
C THR A 101 -12.16 4.24 5.66
N VAL A 102 -11.39 5.13 6.27
CA VAL A 102 -10.06 5.58 5.81
C VAL A 102 -9.04 5.51 6.95
N ALA A 103 -7.76 5.48 6.59
CA ALA A 103 -6.67 5.71 7.52
C ALA A 103 -6.10 7.11 7.28
N ILE A 104 -5.99 7.92 8.34
CA ILE A 104 -5.38 9.25 8.25
C ILE A 104 -4.07 9.22 9.01
N LYS A 105 -2.96 9.38 8.28
CA LYS A 105 -1.61 9.52 8.84
C LYS A 105 -1.30 11.00 9.00
N LYS A 106 -1.30 11.48 10.24
CA LYS A 106 -0.99 12.86 10.64
C LYS A 106 0.48 12.96 11.02
N VAL A 107 1.24 13.76 10.27
CA VAL A 107 2.69 13.94 10.45
C VAL A 107 3.00 15.42 10.63
N LEU A 108 3.95 15.75 11.51
CA LEU A 108 4.42 17.13 11.69
C LEU A 108 5.12 17.57 10.39
N GLN A 109 4.76 18.75 9.89
CA GLN A 109 5.23 19.27 8.62
C GLN A 109 6.14 20.48 8.84
N ASP A 110 7.42 20.33 8.52
CA ASP A 110 8.33 21.48 8.39
C ASP A 110 7.96 22.27 7.12
N LYS A 111 7.62 23.55 7.28
CA LYS A 111 7.25 24.46 6.19
C LYS A 111 8.35 24.60 5.12
N ARG A 112 9.61 24.30 5.47
CA ARG A 112 10.77 24.44 4.58
C ARG A 112 10.99 23.25 3.64
N TYR A 113 10.39 22.10 3.92
CA TYR A 113 10.70 20.86 3.21
C TYR A 113 9.45 20.19 2.64
N LYS A 114 9.53 19.70 1.39
CA LYS A 114 8.49 18.84 0.84
C LYS A 114 8.54 17.46 1.51
N ASN A 115 7.38 16.93 1.88
CA ASN A 115 7.28 15.61 2.48
C ASN A 115 7.54 14.51 1.41
N ARG A 116 8.62 13.74 1.59
CA ARG A 116 9.03 12.70 0.63
C ARG A 116 8.05 11.54 0.52
N GLU A 117 7.37 11.20 1.62
CA GLU A 117 6.36 10.15 1.62
C GLU A 117 5.17 10.56 0.74
N LEU A 118 4.68 11.79 0.89
CA LEU A 118 3.63 12.34 0.01
C LEU A 118 4.06 12.32 -1.47
N GLN A 119 5.30 12.75 -1.76
CA GLN A 119 5.82 12.74 -3.13
C GLN A 119 5.86 11.32 -3.72
N THR A 120 6.32 10.35 -2.93
CA THR A 120 6.38 8.94 -3.34
C THR A 120 4.99 8.39 -3.57
N MET A 121 4.08 8.55 -2.60
CA MET A 121 2.71 8.04 -2.64
C MET A 121 1.89 8.57 -3.82
N ARG A 122 2.19 9.78 -4.32
CA ARG A 122 1.53 10.34 -5.52
C ARG A 122 1.88 9.60 -6.82
N LEU A 123 2.99 8.86 -6.84
CA LEU A 123 3.44 8.09 -8.01
C LEU A 123 2.89 6.66 -8.02
N LEU A 124 2.26 6.21 -6.93
CA LEU A 124 1.88 4.82 -6.73
C LEU A 124 0.40 4.61 -7.05
N ASP A 125 0.13 3.67 -7.94
CA ASP A 125 -1.21 3.23 -8.32
C ASP A 125 -1.14 1.72 -8.62
N HIS A 126 -1.32 0.88 -7.59
CA HIS A 126 -1.19 -0.57 -7.70
C HIS A 126 -2.09 -1.30 -6.71
N PRO A 127 -2.77 -2.41 -7.08
CA PRO A 127 -3.71 -3.11 -6.20
C PRO A 127 -3.10 -3.65 -4.90
N ASN A 128 -1.80 -3.96 -4.89
CA ASN A 128 -1.06 -4.42 -3.71
C ASN A 128 -0.22 -3.33 -3.02
N VAL A 129 -0.51 -2.06 -3.29
CA VAL A 129 0.04 -0.89 -2.58
C VAL A 129 -1.13 -0.08 -2.04
N VAL A 130 -1.00 0.47 -0.82
CA VAL A 130 -2.05 1.31 -0.23
C VAL A 130 -2.25 2.57 -1.06
N SER A 131 -3.50 2.92 -1.37
CA SER A 131 -3.78 4.10 -2.19
C SER A 131 -3.81 5.38 -1.35
N LEU A 132 -3.16 6.44 -1.85
CA LEU A 132 -3.35 7.81 -1.38
C LEU A 132 -4.57 8.41 -2.06
N LYS A 133 -5.63 8.66 -1.29
CA LYS A 133 -6.85 9.28 -1.81
C LYS A 133 -6.66 10.77 -2.04
N HIS A 134 -6.16 11.46 -1.01
CA HIS A 134 -5.86 12.89 -1.00
C HIS A 134 -5.06 13.24 0.26
N CYS A 135 -4.67 14.50 0.38
CA CYS A 135 -3.99 15.02 1.55
C CYS A 135 -4.51 16.42 1.88
N PHE A 136 -4.37 16.85 3.13
CA PHE A 136 -4.68 18.21 3.55
C PHE A 136 -3.75 18.64 4.69
N PHE A 137 -3.66 19.94 4.93
CA PHE A 137 -2.90 20.49 6.04
C PHE A 137 -3.84 20.85 7.19
N SER A 138 -3.35 20.78 8.42
CA SER A 138 -4.07 21.24 9.61
C SER A 138 -3.09 21.94 10.52
N THR A 139 -3.56 22.93 11.27
CA THR A 139 -2.75 23.66 12.23
C THR A 139 -3.31 23.42 13.63
N THR A 140 -2.43 23.32 14.63
CA THR A 140 -2.85 23.26 16.04
C THR A 140 -2.93 24.66 16.63
N ASP A 141 -3.54 24.78 17.82
CA ASP A 141 -3.58 26.03 18.59
C ASP A 141 -2.17 26.62 18.88
N LYS A 142 -1.11 25.82 18.72
CA LYS A 142 0.30 26.21 18.89
C LYS A 142 0.99 26.63 17.58
N ASP A 143 0.22 26.85 16.50
CA ASP A 143 0.71 27.13 15.14
C ASP A 143 1.63 26.04 14.55
N GLU A 144 1.50 24.79 15.04
CA GLU A 144 2.22 23.65 14.47
C GLU A 144 1.49 23.15 13.23
N LEU A 145 2.19 23.15 12.09
CA LEU A 145 1.64 22.66 10.82
C LEU A 145 1.77 21.14 10.74
N TYR A 146 0.66 20.47 10.42
CA TYR A 146 0.62 19.04 10.17
C TYR A 146 0.17 18.77 8.73
N LEU A 147 0.77 17.74 8.14
CA LEU A 147 0.31 17.11 6.91
C LEU A 147 -0.52 15.87 7.27
N ASN A 148 -1.72 15.77 6.71
CA ASN A 148 -2.62 14.64 6.89
C ASN A 148 -2.73 13.90 5.55
N LEU A 149 -2.25 12.65 5.52
CA LEU A 149 -2.39 11.76 4.37
C LEU A 149 -3.64 10.90 4.56
N VAL A 150 -4.62 11.03 3.66
CA VAL A 150 -5.83 10.19 3.69
C VAL A 150 -5.62 8.99 2.78
N LEU A 151 -5.54 7.83 3.40
CA LEU A 151 -5.18 6.56 2.80
C LEU A 151 -6.39 5.61 2.83
N GLU A 152 -6.38 4.66 1.91
CA GLU A 152 -7.22 3.47 2.01
C GLU A 152 -7.02 2.75 3.37
N TYR A 153 -8.11 2.36 4.01
CA TYR A 153 -8.07 1.57 5.25
C TYR A 153 -8.05 0.07 4.93
N VAL A 154 -7.13 -0.66 5.56
CA VAL A 154 -7.07 -2.12 5.52
C VAL A 154 -7.00 -2.62 6.98
N PRO A 155 -7.86 -3.58 7.38
CA PRO A 155 -8.18 -3.81 8.80
C PRO A 155 -7.09 -4.51 9.62
N GLU A 156 -6.28 -5.34 8.98
CA GLU A 156 -5.27 -6.15 9.66
C GLU A 156 -3.89 -5.99 9.05
N THR A 157 -2.88 -6.49 9.76
CA THR A 157 -1.51 -6.62 9.26
C THR A 157 -1.10 -8.08 9.22
N VAL A 158 -0.18 -8.43 8.33
CA VAL A 158 0.42 -9.77 8.29
C VAL A 158 1.05 -10.10 9.64
N TYR A 159 1.62 -9.11 10.35
CA TYR A 159 2.10 -9.28 11.73
C TYR A 159 1.00 -9.78 12.67
N ARG A 160 -0.17 -9.13 12.70
CA ARG A 160 -1.28 -9.50 13.59
C ARG A 160 -1.85 -10.87 13.23
N VAL A 161 -1.98 -11.18 11.94
CA VAL A 161 -2.42 -12.50 11.46
C VAL A 161 -1.42 -13.59 11.87
N ALA A 162 -0.12 -13.38 11.66
CA ALA A 162 0.92 -14.34 12.07
C ALA A 162 0.94 -14.55 13.59
N LYS A 163 0.79 -13.47 14.37
CA LYS A 163 0.70 -13.51 15.83
C LYS A 163 -0.53 -14.28 16.33
N HIS A 164 -1.66 -14.15 15.64
CA HIS A 164 -2.87 -14.93 15.93
C HIS A 164 -2.62 -16.44 15.83
N TYR A 165 -2.04 -16.90 14.71
CA TYR A 165 -1.68 -18.32 14.53
C TYR A 165 -0.68 -18.80 15.58
N SER A 166 0.37 -18.01 15.84
CA SER A 166 1.38 -18.33 16.85
C SER A 166 0.77 -18.50 18.25
N ARG A 167 -0.15 -17.61 18.66
CA ARG A 167 -0.85 -17.71 19.96
C ARG A 167 -1.78 -18.92 20.06
N ALA A 168 -2.37 -19.33 18.94
CA ALA A 168 -3.18 -20.54 18.86
C ALA A 168 -2.33 -21.83 18.79
N ASN A 169 -1.00 -21.73 18.87
CA ASN A 169 -0.06 -22.82 18.64
C ASN A 169 -0.29 -23.54 17.28
N GLN A 170 -0.71 -22.77 16.28
CA GLN A 170 -0.99 -23.22 14.93
C GLN A 170 0.01 -22.59 13.95
N ARG A 171 0.24 -23.26 12.82
CA ARG A 171 0.94 -22.67 11.69
C ARG A 171 -0.06 -22.01 10.75
N MET A 172 0.33 -20.90 10.15
CA MET A 172 -0.43 -20.33 9.05
C MET A 172 -0.52 -21.36 7.91
N PRO A 173 -1.72 -21.64 7.38
CA PRO A 173 -1.88 -22.50 6.22
C PRO A 173 -0.98 -22.07 5.05
N LEU A 174 -0.32 -23.04 4.41
CA LEU A 174 0.67 -22.78 3.36
C LEU A 174 0.07 -22.00 2.17
N ILE A 175 -1.23 -22.17 1.90
CA ILE A 175 -1.94 -21.41 0.88
C ILE A 175 -1.90 -19.90 1.14
N TYR A 176 -2.09 -19.46 2.38
CA TYR A 176 -2.03 -18.03 2.74
C TYR A 176 -0.60 -17.51 2.68
N VAL A 177 0.39 -18.32 3.08
CA VAL A 177 1.80 -17.97 2.92
C VAL A 177 2.12 -17.70 1.45
N LYS A 178 1.77 -18.63 0.55
CA LYS A 178 1.98 -18.46 -0.89
C LYS A 178 1.26 -17.24 -1.45
N LEU A 179 -0.02 -17.07 -1.10
CA LEU A 179 -0.86 -15.98 -1.58
C LEU A 179 -0.35 -14.60 -1.12
N TYR A 180 0.06 -14.47 0.14
CA TYR A 180 0.60 -13.22 0.67
C TYR A 180 1.98 -12.92 0.08
N THR A 181 2.88 -13.91 0.04
CA THR A 181 4.20 -13.74 -0.57
C THR A 181 4.11 -13.32 -2.03
N TYR A 182 3.23 -13.93 -2.81
CA TYR A 182 3.01 -13.55 -4.21
C TYR A 182 2.61 -12.07 -4.35
N GLN A 183 1.61 -11.62 -3.59
CA GLN A 183 1.14 -10.23 -3.64
C GLN A 183 2.20 -9.23 -3.17
N ILE A 184 3.02 -9.60 -2.17
CA ILE A 184 4.17 -8.80 -1.71
C ILE A 184 5.20 -8.67 -2.83
N CYS A 185 5.58 -9.79 -3.46
CA CYS A 185 6.52 -9.79 -4.58
C CYS A 185 6.00 -8.95 -5.75
N ARG A 186 4.69 -9.03 -6.06
CA ARG A 186 4.05 -8.21 -7.10
C ARG A 186 4.12 -6.71 -6.79
N ALA A 187 3.84 -6.32 -5.54
CA ALA A 187 3.99 -4.92 -5.10
C ALA A 187 5.45 -4.44 -5.20
N LEU A 188 6.41 -5.28 -4.80
CA LEU A 188 7.84 -4.96 -4.89
C LEU A 188 8.31 -4.83 -6.34
N ALA A 189 7.88 -5.71 -7.23
CA ALA A 189 8.19 -5.63 -8.65
C ALA A 189 7.67 -4.32 -9.25
N TYR A 190 6.44 -3.92 -8.90
CA TYR A 190 5.87 -2.64 -9.32
C TYR A 190 6.69 -1.44 -8.83
N ILE A 191 6.96 -1.33 -7.52
CA ILE A 191 7.67 -0.14 -7.00
C ILE A 191 9.12 -0.08 -7.47
N HIS A 192 9.80 -1.22 -7.62
CA HIS A 192 11.19 -1.27 -8.05
C HIS A 192 11.33 -1.06 -9.56
N GLY A 193 10.64 -1.87 -10.37
CA GLY A 193 10.79 -1.89 -11.82
C GLY A 193 9.95 -0.82 -12.53
N GLY A 194 8.72 -0.59 -12.06
CA GLY A 194 7.82 0.40 -12.67
C GLY A 194 8.11 1.83 -12.25
N VAL A 195 8.40 2.06 -10.96
CA VAL A 195 8.49 3.43 -10.39
C VAL A 195 9.92 3.83 -10.01
N GLY A 196 10.84 2.87 -9.82
CA GLY A 196 12.22 3.16 -9.37
C GLY A 196 12.32 3.55 -7.88
N VAL A 197 11.38 3.10 -7.06
CA VAL A 197 11.31 3.40 -5.61
C VAL A 197 11.67 2.17 -4.79
N CYS A 198 12.65 2.30 -3.90
CA CYS A 198 12.94 1.29 -2.88
C CYS A 198 12.22 1.62 -1.56
N HIS A 199 11.47 0.66 -1.01
CA HIS A 199 10.70 0.85 0.22
C HIS A 199 11.58 1.02 1.48
N ARG A 200 12.67 0.25 1.57
CA ARG A 200 13.68 0.23 2.66
C ARG A 200 13.19 -0.14 4.08
N ASP A 201 11.89 -0.33 4.30
CA ASP A 201 11.35 -0.77 5.61
C ASP A 201 10.30 -1.89 5.45
N ILE A 202 10.66 -2.98 4.75
CA ILE A 202 9.77 -4.14 4.57
C ILE A 202 9.79 -5.00 5.83
N LYS A 203 8.63 -5.09 6.48
CA LYS A 203 8.40 -5.91 7.68
C LYS A 203 6.91 -6.28 7.80
N PRO A 204 6.55 -7.33 8.54
CA PRO A 204 5.15 -7.78 8.67
C PRO A 204 4.14 -6.71 9.13
N GLN A 205 4.60 -5.67 9.84
CA GLN A 205 3.78 -4.56 10.29
C GLN A 205 3.39 -3.59 9.16
N ASN A 206 4.23 -3.49 8.12
CA ASN A 206 4.03 -2.62 6.96
C ASN A 206 3.33 -3.36 5.80
N LEU A 207 2.81 -4.55 6.08
CA LEU A 207 2.05 -5.38 5.14
C LEU A 207 0.63 -5.49 5.66
N LEU A 208 -0.27 -4.68 5.12
CA LEU A 208 -1.68 -4.70 5.46
C LEU A 208 -2.36 -5.87 4.75
N VAL A 209 -3.39 -6.44 5.38
CA VAL A 209 -4.18 -7.53 4.82
C VAL A 209 -5.65 -7.39 5.18
N ASN A 210 -6.52 -7.64 4.20
CA ASN A 210 -7.94 -7.86 4.47
C ASN A 210 -8.16 -9.38 4.67
N PRO A 211 -8.49 -9.86 5.89
CA PRO A 211 -8.62 -11.29 6.15
C PRO A 211 -9.79 -11.97 5.42
N HIS A 212 -10.77 -11.21 4.93
CA HIS A 212 -11.92 -11.75 4.21
C HIS A 212 -11.59 -11.97 2.72
N THR A 213 -10.92 -11.01 2.09
CA THR A 213 -10.57 -11.08 0.66
C THR A 213 -9.16 -11.60 0.41
N HIS A 214 -8.34 -11.73 1.46
CA HIS A 214 -6.91 -12.03 1.40
C HIS A 214 -6.07 -11.08 0.54
N GLN A 215 -6.58 -9.86 0.28
CA GLN A 215 -5.84 -8.82 -0.42
C GLN A 215 -4.75 -8.25 0.50
N VAL A 216 -3.50 -8.26 0.02
CA VAL A 216 -2.36 -7.68 0.72
C VAL A 216 -1.99 -6.34 0.10
N LYS A 217 -1.69 -5.35 0.94
CA LYS A 217 -1.24 -4.03 0.52
C LYS A 217 0.00 -3.59 1.28
N LEU A 218 1.04 -3.20 0.55
CA LEU A 218 2.23 -2.56 1.10
C LEU A 218 1.90 -1.12 1.54
N CYS A 219 2.33 -0.74 2.73
CA CYS A 219 2.13 0.60 3.29
C CYS A 219 3.41 1.17 3.93
N ASP A 220 3.34 2.42 4.36
CA ASP A 220 4.40 3.15 5.09
C ASP A 220 5.66 3.47 4.26
N PHE A 221 5.51 4.43 3.34
CA PHE A 221 6.59 4.90 2.47
C PHE A 221 7.44 6.01 3.11
N GLY A 222 7.36 6.20 4.43
CA GLY A 222 8.14 7.21 5.16
C GLY A 222 9.65 7.01 5.02
N SER A 223 10.09 5.76 4.87
CA SER A 223 11.48 5.39 4.63
C SER A 223 11.81 5.21 3.15
N ALA A 224 10.85 5.32 2.24
CA ALA A 224 11.08 5.03 0.83
C ALA A 224 12.00 6.07 0.17
N LYS A 225 12.70 5.65 -0.91
CA LYS A 225 13.56 6.53 -1.68
C LYS A 225 13.58 6.13 -3.15
N VAL A 226 13.47 7.11 -4.03
CA VAL A 226 13.73 6.94 -5.47
C VAL A 226 15.22 6.62 -5.64
N LEU A 227 15.52 5.49 -6.27
CA LEU A 227 16.88 5.10 -6.61
C LEU A 227 17.14 5.54 -8.06
N CYS A 228 18.14 6.41 -8.25
CA CYS A 228 18.56 6.77 -9.59
C CYS A 228 19.29 5.57 -10.22
N LEU A 229 18.81 5.10 -11.38
CA LEU A 229 19.33 3.90 -12.05
C LEU A 229 20.83 3.98 -12.39
N TYR A 230 21.42 5.18 -12.46
CA TYR A 230 22.87 5.38 -12.61
C TYR A 230 23.71 4.89 -11.41
N CYS A 231 23.12 4.68 -10.23
CA CYS A 231 23.83 4.11 -9.07
C CYS A 231 23.72 2.58 -8.98
N LEU A 232 22.79 1.95 -9.70
CA LEU A 232 22.63 0.49 -9.68
C LEU A 232 23.61 -0.23 -10.62
N SER A 233 24.10 0.46 -11.67
CA SER A 233 25.20 -0.03 -12.51
C SER A 233 26.56 -0.10 -11.80
N SER A 234 26.69 0.43 -10.58
CA SER A 234 27.93 0.37 -9.79
C SER A 234 27.89 -0.64 -8.65
N ILE A 235 26.78 -1.36 -8.45
CA ILE A 235 26.65 -2.40 -7.40
C ILE A 235 26.61 -3.81 -8.00
N VAL A 236 26.50 -3.94 -9.34
CA VAL A 236 26.63 -5.22 -10.04
C VAL A 236 27.57 -5.04 -11.23
N LEU A 237 28.87 -4.93 -10.94
CA LEU A 237 29.99 -5.31 -11.82
C LEU A 237 31.21 -5.59 -10.93
#